data_AF-A0A558BJN8-F1
#
_entry.id   AF-A0A558BJN8-F1
#
_cell.length_a   1.000
_cell.length_b   1.000
_cell.length_c   1.000
_cell.angle_alpha   90.00
_cell.angle_beta   90.00
_cell.angle_gamma   90.00
#
_symmetry.space_group_name_H-M   'P 1'
#
loop_
_entity.id
_entity.type
_entity.pdbx_description
1 polymer ?
#
loop_
_entity_poly.entity_id
_entity_poly.type
_entity_poly.pdbx_seq_one_letter_code
_entity_poly.pdbx_strand_id
1 'polypeptide(L)'
;MSTKKLPFDTLAELIHSLGERGKTAKALDINPRTLVTRMQDPSTFTVGELLKVAGLAGVDLTVVTGLAENQINNPIEPPAPVLGRPVRQH
;
A
#
# COMPACT_ATOMS: atom_id res chain seq x y z
N MET A 1 -23.34 -3.67 15.57
CA MET A 1 -22.97 -3.86 14.16
C MET A 1 -21.70 -4.69 14.12
N SER A 2 -21.78 -5.97 13.75
CA SER A 2 -20.58 -6.81 13.61
C SER A 2 -19.78 -6.33 12.42
N THR A 3 -18.76 -5.52 12.65
CA THR A 3 -17.77 -5.17 11.65
C THR A 3 -16.98 -6.43 11.32
N LYS A 4 -17.30 -7.08 10.19
CA LYS A 4 -16.42 -8.11 9.63
C LYS A 4 -15.04 -7.48 9.51
N LYS A 5 -14.11 -7.94 10.35
CA LYS A 5 -12.72 -7.50 10.30
C LYS A 5 -12.21 -7.87 8.91
N LEU A 6 -11.81 -6.89 8.13
CA LEU A 6 -11.17 -7.14 6.84
C LEU A 6 -9.87 -7.92 7.12
N PRO A 7 -9.45 -8.82 6.22
CA PRO A 7 -8.23 -9.59 6.40
C PRO A 7 -6.95 -8.75 6.19
N PHE A 8 -7.08 -7.42 6.13
CA PHE A 8 -6.02 -6.46 5.87
C PHE A 8 -6.12 -5.34 6.89
N ASP A 9 -5.00 -4.97 7.50
CA ASP A 9 -4.89 -3.88 8.45
C ASP A 9 -4.36 -2.59 7.77
N THR A 10 -3.74 -2.71 6.58
CA THR A 10 -3.18 -1.58 5.81
C THR A 10 -3.60 -1.55 4.35
N LEU A 11 -3.51 -0.37 3.71
CA LEU A 11 -3.75 -0.23 2.27
C LEU A 11 -2.71 -1.00 1.46
N ALA A 12 -1.46 -1.03 1.93
CA ALA A 12 -0.39 -1.80 1.30
C ALA A 12 -0.71 -3.30 1.25
N GLU A 13 -1.22 -3.88 2.34
CA GLU A 13 -1.63 -5.29 2.39
C GLU A 13 -2.77 -5.60 1.42
N LEU A 14 -3.78 -4.73 1.36
CA LEU A 14 -4.86 -4.85 0.39
C LEU A 14 -4.30 -4.88 -1.04
N ILE A 15 -3.44 -3.92 -1.39
CA ILE A 15 -2.83 -3.83 -2.72
C ILE A 15 -1.95 -5.05 -3.03
N HIS A 16 -1.25 -5.59 -2.03
CA HIS A 16 -0.47 -6.83 -2.17
C HIS A 16 -1.35 -8.06 -2.46
N SER A 17 -2.55 -8.12 -1.87
CA SER A 17 -3.51 -9.21 -2.12
C SER A 17 -4.09 -9.21 -3.54
N LEU A 18 -4.08 -8.06 -4.24
CA LEU A 18 -4.55 -7.94 -5.63
C LEU A 18 -3.63 -8.67 -6.63
N GLY A 19 -2.45 -9.09 -6.19
CA GLY A 19 -1.52 -9.91 -6.96
C GLY A 19 -0.26 -9.17 -7.36
N GLU A 20 0.20 -9.39 -8.58
CA GLU A 20 1.49 -8.88 -9.04
C GLU A 20 1.52 -7.35 -9.11
N ARG A 21 2.50 -6.75 -8.44
CA ARG A 21 2.72 -5.29 -8.38
C ARG A 21 2.70 -4.61 -9.75
N GLY A 22 3.25 -5.24 -10.78
CA GLY A 22 3.28 -4.70 -12.14
C GLY A 22 1.88 -4.61 -12.79
N LYS A 23 1.03 -5.61 -12.55
CA LYS A 23 -0.36 -5.64 -13.06
C LYS A 23 -1.20 -4.61 -12.31
N THR A 24 -1.06 -4.51 -11.00
CA THR A 24 -1.76 -3.51 -10.18
C THR A 24 -1.36 -2.09 -10.56
N ALA A 25 -0.05 -1.83 -10.72
CA ALA A 25 0.43 -0.51 -11.17
C ALA A 25 -0.12 -0.13 -12.55
N LYS A 26 -0.16 -1.10 -13.48
CA LYS A 26 -0.76 -0.89 -14.81
C LYS A 26 -2.26 -0.59 -14.73
N ALA A 27 -3.00 -1.29 -13.87
CA ALA A 27 -4.43 -1.05 -13.67
C ALA A 27 -4.72 0.33 -13.04
N LEU A 28 -3.79 0.83 -12.23
CA LEU A 28 -3.83 2.18 -11.65
C LEU A 28 -3.37 3.28 -12.62
N ASP A 29 -2.80 2.89 -13.77
CA ASP A 29 -2.16 3.79 -14.74
C ASP A 29 -0.95 4.54 -14.17
N ILE A 30 -0.13 3.85 -13.38
CA ILE A 30 1.09 4.40 -12.76
C ILE A 30 2.29 3.47 -12.96
N ASN A 31 3.49 4.02 -12.76
CA ASN A 31 4.71 3.22 -12.76
C ASN A 31 4.77 2.31 -11.51
N PRO A 32 5.26 1.06 -11.61
CA PRO A 32 5.46 0.18 -10.45
C PRO A 32 6.29 0.80 -9.31
N ARG A 33 7.26 1.67 -9.63
CA ARG A 33 8.04 2.41 -8.62
C ARG A 33 7.16 3.42 -7.88
N THR A 34 6.31 4.15 -8.60
CA THR A 34 5.33 5.07 -8.00
C THR A 34 4.42 4.31 -7.05
N LEU A 35 3.91 3.14 -7.44
CA LEU A 35 3.08 2.31 -6.56
C LEU A 35 3.78 1.96 -5.24
N VAL A 36 5.09 1.65 -5.27
CA VAL A 36 5.86 1.40 -4.04
C VAL A 36 5.86 2.62 -3.13
N THR A 37 6.12 3.81 -3.68
CA THR A 37 6.09 5.06 -2.90
C THR A 37 4.70 5.32 -2.33
N ARG A 38 3.64 5.11 -3.12
CA ARG A 38 2.25 5.25 -2.64
C ARG A 38 1.90 4.26 -1.52
N MET A 39 2.40 3.03 -1.60
CA MET A 39 2.18 2.01 -0.56
C MET A 39 2.99 2.30 0.71
N GLN A 40 4.12 3.01 0.62
CA GLN A 40 4.89 3.44 1.80
C GLN A 40 4.25 4.67 2.45
N ASP A 41 3.78 5.60 1.63
CA ASP A 41 3.10 6.83 2.06
C ASP A 41 1.73 6.94 1.38
N PRO A 42 0.67 6.40 2.02
CA PRO A 42 -0.68 6.43 1.48
C PRO A 42 -1.26 7.83 1.30
N SER A 43 -0.72 8.84 2.00
CA SER A 43 -1.18 10.23 1.87
C SER A 43 -0.97 10.79 0.47
N THR A 44 -0.06 10.17 -0.30
CA THR A 44 0.26 10.59 -1.65
C THR A 44 -0.72 10.05 -2.69
N PHE A 45 -1.55 9.05 -2.36
CA PHE A 45 -2.58 8.58 -3.28
C PHE A 45 -3.59 9.68 -3.61
N THR A 46 -3.92 9.81 -4.88
CA THR A 46 -5.05 10.60 -5.33
C THR A 46 -6.36 9.84 -5.10
N VAL A 47 -7.46 10.58 -4.96
CA VAL A 47 -8.81 9.99 -4.84
C VAL A 47 -9.14 9.09 -6.04
N GLY A 48 -8.71 9.47 -7.24
CA GLY A 48 -8.90 8.66 -8.45
C GLY A 48 -8.15 7.32 -8.41
N GLU A 49 -6.92 7.31 -7.88
CA GLU A 49 -6.17 6.06 -7.68
C GLU A 49 -6.84 5.18 -6.61
N LEU A 50 -7.30 5.75 -5.49
CA LEU A 50 -8.01 4.99 -4.44
C LEU A 50 -9.33 4.39 -4.96
N LEU A 51 -10.07 5.12 -5.79
CA LEU A 51 -11.27 4.60 -6.47
C LEU A 51 -10.96 3.39 -7.34
N LYS A 52 -9.86 3.45 -8.10
CA LYS A 52 -9.42 2.30 -8.91
C LYS A 52 -9.02 1.11 -8.03
N VAL A 53 -8.31 1.35 -6.91
CA VAL A 53 -7.98 0.28 -5.94
C VAL A 53 -9.25 -0.36 -5.39
N ALA A 54 -10.24 0.44 -4.99
CA ALA A 54 -11.53 -0.03 -4.51
C ALA A 54 -12.24 -0.92 -5.55
N GLY A 55 -12.26 -0.47 -6.81
CA GLY A 55 -12.82 -1.23 -7.92
C GLY A 55 -12.09 -2.55 -8.19
N LEU A 56 -10.76 -2.56 -8.11
CA LEU A 56 -9.94 -3.78 -8.28
C LEU A 56 -10.15 -4.78 -7.13
N ALA A 57 -10.31 -4.27 -5.91
CA ALA A 57 -10.51 -5.08 -4.71
C ALA A 57 -11.97 -5.53 -4.52
N GLY A 58 -12.93 -4.95 -5.26
CA GLY A 58 -14.36 -5.22 -5.06
C GLY A 58 -14.88 -4.74 -3.70
N VAL A 59 -14.30 -3.66 -3.15
CA VAL A 59 -14.68 -3.08 -1.86
C VAL A 59 -15.11 -1.62 -2.02
N ASP A 60 -15.79 -1.08 -1.01
CA ASP A 60 -16.22 0.32 -1.00
C ASP A 60 -15.02 1.27 -0.83
N LEU A 61 -15.10 2.46 -1.42
CA LEU A 61 -14.06 3.49 -1.27
C LEU A 61 -13.81 3.81 0.21
N THR A 62 -14.87 3.84 1.04
CA THR A 62 -14.79 4.12 2.48
C THR A 62 -13.88 3.13 3.21
N VAL A 63 -13.86 1.87 2.77
CA VAL A 63 -12.96 0.85 3.30
C VAL A 63 -11.51 1.17 2.93
N VAL A 64 -11.26 1.48 1.65
CA VAL A 64 -9.92 1.81 1.16
C VAL A 64 -9.37 3.06 1.83
N THR A 65 -10.19 4.09 2.00
CA THR A 65 -9.80 5.32 2.70
C THR A 65 -9.55 5.06 4.18
N GLY A 66 -10.35 4.20 4.83
CA GLY A 66 -10.11 3.81 6.22
C GLY A 66 -8.79 3.06 6.40
N LEU A 67 -8.42 2.20 5.46
CA LEU A 67 -7.12 1.52 5.46
C LEU A 67 -5.95 2.50 5.20
N ALA A 68 -6.15 3.46 4.29
CA ALA A 68 -5.16 4.51 4.02
C ALA A 68 -4.93 5.38 5.26
N GLU A 69 -6.02 5.84 5.90
CA GLU A 69 -5.98 6.65 7.12
C GLU A 69 -5.35 5.88 8.28
N ASN A 70 -5.73 4.60 8.48
CA ASN A 70 -5.11 3.77 9.50
C ASN A 70 -3.59 3.65 9.30
N GLN A 71 -3.15 3.48 8.05
CA GLN A 71 -1.73 3.36 7.72
C GLN A 71 -0.98 4.70 7.80
N ILE A 72 -1.63 5.84 7.53
CA ILE A 72 -1.05 7.18 7.76
C ILE A 72 -0.83 7.40 9.27
N ASN A 73 -1.80 7.00 10.10
CA ASN A 73 -1.73 7.15 11.55
C ASN A 73 -0.81 6.11 12.22
N ASN A 74 -0.61 4.96 11.56
CA ASN A 74 0.27 3.87 12.01
C ASN A 74 1.23 3.49 10.88
N PRO A 75 2.27 4.31 10.63
CA PRO A 75 3.18 4.09 9.51
C PRO A 75 3.84 2.72 9.61
N ILE A 76 3.92 2.03 8.47
CA ILE A 76 4.69 0.80 8.38
C ILE A 76 6.16 1.20 8.51
N GLU A 77 6.84 0.77 9.57
CA GLU A 77 8.27 1.00 9.71
C GLU A 77 8.99 0.47 8.46
N PRO A 78 9.71 1.33 7.70
CA PRO A 78 10.54 0.82 6.63
C PRO A 78 11.57 -0.13 7.27
N PRO A 79 11.82 -1.31 6.68
CA PRO A 79 12.87 -2.17 7.19
C PRO A 79 14.15 -1.35 7.27
N ALA A 80 14.79 -1.33 8.45
CA ALA A 80 15.98 -0.54 8.69
C ALA A 80 16.97 -0.79 7.55
N PRO A 81 17.52 0.27 6.92
CA PRO A 81 18.55 0.09 5.91
C PRO A 81 19.64 -0.77 6.56
N VAL A 82 19.98 -1.89 5.92
CA VAL A 82 21.05 -2.79 6.39
C VAL A 82 22.31 -1.94 6.50
N LEU A 83 22.58 -1.46 7.72
CA LEU A 83 23.77 -0.70 8.08
C LEU A 83 24.96 -1.55 7.67
N GLY A 84 25.68 -1.04 6.67
CA GLY A 84 26.99 -1.47 6.18
C GLY A 84 27.34 -2.95 6.37
N ARG A 85 27.47 -3.68 5.25
CA ARG A 85 28.37 -4.85 5.24
C ARG A 85 29.70 -4.41 5.86
N PRO A 86 30.28 -5.14 6.83
CA PRO A 86 31.51 -4.71 7.48
C PRO A 86 32.58 -4.46 6.43
N VAL A 87 33.24 -3.31 6.52
CA VAL A 87 34.44 -3.01 5.73
C VAL A 87 35.43 -4.12 6.07
N ARG A 88 35.76 -4.99 5.11
CA ARG A 88 36.88 -5.92 5.25
C ARG A 88 38.14 -5.05 5.39
N GLN A 89 38.61 -4.89 6.62
CA GLN A 89 39.97 -4.42 6.85
C GLN A 89 40.91 -5.50 6.34
N HIS A 90 41.72 -5.14 5.34
CA HIS A 90 42.80 -5.95 4.80
C HIS A 90 44.12 -5.40 5.31
#